data_AF-A0A1Y4N8F1-F1
#
_entry.id   AF-A0A1Y4N8F1-F1
#
_cell.length_a   1.000
_cell.length_b   1.000
_cell.length_c   1.000
_cell.angle_alpha   90.00
_cell.angle_beta   90.00
_cell.angle_gamma   90.00
#
_symmetry.space_group_name_H-M   'P 1'
#
loop_
_entity.id
_entity.type
_entity.pdbx_description
1 polymer ?
#
loop_
_entity_poly.entity_id
_entity_poly.type
_entity_poly.pdbx_seq_one_letter_code
_entity_poly.pdbx_strand_id
1 'polypeptide(L)'
;MEKSCKIKICVNPEENSVFITWDESSFENRIEGAYVVVYDGAGNATRFDINSGSSQVTVTGLEPDTFYRAILVTREKDNNQNYQDVYEFTFTTSGNCGTEYGIMDVNHDNTVDVNDVTAIQMFLGNMSQGIFDQALADVDGDGSITIKDATEIQCILGSSY
;
A
#
# COMPACT_ATOMS: atom_id res chain seq x y z
N MET A 1 -14.84 13.31 -19.10
CA MET A 1 -13.73 12.34 -19.16
C MET A 1 -13.67 11.74 -17.77
N GLU A 2 -13.96 10.46 -17.60
CA GLU A 2 -13.87 9.82 -16.28
C GLU A 2 -12.42 9.89 -15.81
N LYS A 3 -12.20 10.47 -14.62
CA LYS A 3 -10.87 10.47 -14.00
C LYS A 3 -10.58 9.05 -13.56
N SER A 4 -9.57 8.43 -14.17
CA SER A 4 -9.13 7.08 -13.83
C SER A 4 -7.86 7.18 -12.99
N CYS A 5 -7.91 6.67 -11.76
CA CYS A 5 -6.71 6.44 -10.95
C CYS A 5 -6.36 4.96 -10.99
N LYS A 6 -5.07 4.63 -11.19
CA LYS A 6 -4.61 3.24 -11.10
C LYS A 6 -4.38 2.91 -9.62
N ILE A 7 -5.34 2.22 -9.03
CA ILE A 7 -5.27 1.73 -7.64
C ILE A 7 -4.86 0.26 -7.67
N LYS A 8 -3.91 -0.12 -6.82
CA LYS A 8 -3.51 -1.50 -6.56
C LYS A 8 -3.85 -1.85 -5.11
N ILE A 9 -4.25 -3.10 -4.89
CA ILE A 9 -4.71 -3.58 -3.59
C ILE A 9 -4.05 -4.92 -3.33
N CYS A 10 -3.42 -5.04 -2.17
CA CYS A 10 -2.78 -6.26 -1.73
C CYS A 10 -3.36 -6.72 -0.41
N VAL A 11 -3.94 -7.91 -0.39
CA VAL A 11 -4.45 -8.51 0.84
C VAL A 11 -3.30 -9.13 1.60
N ASN A 12 -3.26 -8.92 2.92
CA ASN A 12 -2.28 -9.57 3.78
C ASN A 12 -2.56 -11.08 3.93
N PRO A 13 -1.56 -11.89 4.35
CA PRO A 13 -1.73 -13.33 4.48
C PRO A 13 -2.81 -13.77 5.50
N GLU A 14 -3.08 -12.93 6.50
CA GLU A 14 -4.11 -13.19 7.52
C GLU A 14 -5.52 -12.77 7.06
N GLU A 15 -5.64 -12.20 5.86
CA GLU A 15 -6.89 -11.75 5.23
C GLU A 15 -7.69 -10.72 6.06
N ASN A 16 -7.05 -10.09 7.04
CA ASN A 16 -7.65 -9.12 7.96
C ASN A 16 -7.20 -7.66 7.69
N SER A 17 -6.33 -7.47 6.70
CA SER A 17 -5.92 -6.15 6.25
C SER A 17 -5.57 -6.12 4.76
N VAL A 18 -5.64 -4.94 4.16
CA VAL A 18 -5.18 -4.70 2.80
C VAL A 18 -4.23 -3.51 2.74
N PHE A 19 -3.23 -3.61 1.89
CA PHE A 19 -2.33 -2.54 1.53
C PHE A 19 -2.76 -1.95 0.18
N ILE A 20 -3.05 -0.66 0.16
CA ILE A 20 -3.61 0.03 -1.00
C ILE A 20 -2.57 1.04 -1.48
N THR A 21 -2.24 1.02 -2.77
CA THR A 21 -1.36 1.99 -3.42
C THR A 21 -2.01 2.61 -4.64
N TRP A 22 -1.55 3.79 -5.03
CA TRP A 22 -2.04 4.46 -6.23
C TRP A 22 -0.93 5.18 -7.00
N ASP A 23 -1.13 5.30 -8.30
CA ASP A 23 -0.24 6.07 -9.18
C ASP A 23 -0.53 7.57 -9.03
N GLU A 24 0.36 8.32 -8.34
CA GLU A 24 0.23 9.77 -8.16
C GLU A 24 0.21 10.56 -9.48
N SER A 25 0.74 10.00 -10.57
CA SER A 25 0.64 10.66 -11.89
C SER A 25 -0.79 10.73 -12.42
N SER A 26 -1.72 10.01 -11.78
CA SER A 26 -3.16 10.14 -12.01
C SER A 26 -3.73 11.47 -11.52
N PHE A 27 -2.98 12.23 -10.70
CA PHE A 27 -3.43 13.46 -10.07
C PHE A 27 -2.70 14.69 -10.64
N GLU A 28 -3.33 15.86 -10.52
CA GLU A 28 -2.60 17.13 -10.71
C GLU A 28 -1.51 17.26 -9.63
N ASN A 29 -0.33 17.82 -9.94
CA ASN A 29 0.80 17.89 -9.01
C ASN A 29 0.46 18.56 -7.65
N ARG A 30 -0.52 19.45 -7.61
CA ARG A 30 -1.00 20.10 -6.37
C ARG A 30 -1.89 19.20 -5.50
N ILE A 31 -2.19 17.97 -5.94
CA ILE A 31 -3.17 17.07 -5.31
C ILE A 31 -2.47 15.83 -4.75
N GLU A 32 -2.94 15.37 -3.59
CA GLU A 32 -2.47 14.18 -2.89
C GLU A 32 -3.65 13.35 -2.34
N GLY A 33 -3.38 12.12 -1.92
CA GLY A 33 -4.33 11.30 -1.16
C GLY A 33 -4.61 11.91 0.22
N ALA A 34 -5.88 11.92 0.64
CA ALA A 34 -6.31 12.46 1.93
C ALA A 34 -6.68 11.35 2.92
N TYR A 35 -7.59 10.47 2.51
CA TYR A 35 -8.02 9.31 3.29
C TYR A 35 -8.72 8.28 2.39
N VAL A 36 -8.78 7.04 2.89
CA VAL A 36 -9.64 5.98 2.34
C VAL A 36 -10.83 5.76 3.27
N VAL A 37 -12.02 5.53 2.72
CA VAL A 37 -13.18 5.02 3.46
C VAL A 37 -13.55 3.66 2.93
N VAL A 38 -13.68 2.68 3.82
CA VAL A 38 -14.04 1.30 3.51
C VAL A 38 -15.42 1.00 4.08
N TYR A 39 -16.28 0.42 3.26
CA TYR A 39 -17.65 0.04 3.57
C TYR A 39 -17.77 -1.48 3.60
N ASP A 40 -18.24 -2.02 4.73
CA ASP A 40 -18.54 -3.44 4.87
C ASP A 40 -19.87 -3.81 4.16
N GLY A 41 -20.20 -5.11 4.15
CA GLY A 41 -21.44 -5.62 3.56
C GLY A 41 -22.73 -5.15 4.26
N ALA A 42 -22.63 -4.65 5.50
CA ALA A 42 -23.74 -4.05 6.24
C ALA A 42 -23.87 -2.53 6.00
N GLY A 43 -22.90 -1.91 5.32
CA GLY A 43 -22.85 -0.49 5.02
C GLY A 43 -22.18 0.36 6.11
N ASN A 44 -21.54 -0.24 7.11
CA ASN A 44 -20.73 0.50 8.08
C ASN A 44 -19.46 1.01 7.40
N ALA A 45 -19.06 2.24 7.73
CA ALA A 45 -17.92 2.90 7.11
C ALA A 45 -16.79 3.13 8.11
N THR A 46 -15.58 2.72 7.73
CA THR A 46 -14.35 2.98 8.50
C THR A 46 -13.41 3.86 7.68
N ARG A 47 -12.87 4.91 8.30
CA ARG A 47 -11.95 5.86 7.65
C ARG A 47 -10.51 5.59 8.07
N PHE A 48 -9.60 5.65 7.10
CA PHE A 48 -8.15 5.53 7.26
C PHE A 48 -7.49 6.77 6.68
N ASP A 49 -6.89 7.60 7.53
CA ASP A 49 -6.21 8.83 7.10
C ASP A 49 -4.88 8.52 6.41
N ILE A 50 -4.54 9.30 5.39
CA ILE A 50 -3.30 9.18 4.63
C ILE A 50 -2.36 10.31 5.05
N ASN A 51 -1.08 9.97 5.27
CA ASN A 51 -0.04 10.95 5.54
C ASN A 51 0.22 11.82 4.30
N SER A 52 0.44 13.13 4.49
CA SER A 52 0.74 14.02 3.37
C SER A 52 1.98 13.55 2.61
N GLY A 53 1.92 13.62 1.28
CA GLY A 53 2.95 13.12 0.37
C GLY A 53 3.00 11.60 0.20
N SER A 54 2.15 10.83 0.89
CA SER A 54 2.12 9.38 0.73
C SER A 54 1.21 8.97 -0.43
N SER A 55 1.60 7.88 -1.11
CA SER A 55 0.85 7.25 -2.20
C SER A 55 0.27 5.87 -1.81
N GLN A 56 0.17 5.61 -0.51
CA GLN A 56 -0.21 4.32 0.04
C GLN A 56 -0.96 4.41 1.38
N VAL A 57 -1.70 3.35 1.73
CA VAL A 57 -2.34 3.18 3.04
C VAL A 57 -2.56 1.71 3.38
N THR A 58 -2.40 1.36 4.67
CA THR A 58 -2.83 0.06 5.19
C THR A 58 -4.20 0.18 5.84
N VAL A 59 -5.14 -0.65 5.40
CA VAL A 59 -6.49 -0.78 5.94
C VAL A 59 -6.53 -2.05 6.78
N THR A 60 -6.75 -1.93 8.08
CA THR A 60 -6.75 -3.05 9.04
C THR A 60 -8.15 -3.30 9.63
N GLY A 61 -8.31 -4.42 10.32
CA GLY A 61 -9.56 -4.76 11.02
C GLY A 61 -10.67 -5.24 10.10
N LEU A 62 -10.28 -5.85 8.97
CA LEU A 62 -11.19 -6.45 8.01
C LEU A 62 -11.48 -7.91 8.38
N GLU A 63 -12.59 -8.44 7.88
CA GLU A 63 -12.96 -9.83 7.99
C GLU A 63 -12.38 -10.61 6.79
N PRO A 64 -11.82 -11.81 6.99
CA PRO A 64 -11.39 -12.69 5.89
C PRO A 64 -12.52 -13.05 4.92
N ASP A 65 -12.17 -13.38 3.68
CA ASP A 65 -13.10 -13.78 2.61
C ASP A 65 -14.32 -12.85 2.43
N THR A 66 -14.13 -11.56 2.65
CA THR A 66 -15.21 -10.56 2.69
C THR A 66 -15.03 -9.50 1.63
N PHE A 67 -16.12 -9.18 0.94
CA PHE A 67 -16.17 -8.15 -0.08
C PHE A 67 -16.38 -6.76 0.53
N TYR A 68 -15.60 -5.80 0.08
CA TYR A 68 -15.63 -4.40 0.50
C TYR A 68 -15.78 -3.46 -0.68
N ARG A 69 -16.52 -2.38 -0.44
CA ARG A 69 -16.48 -1.18 -1.29
C ARG A 69 -15.61 -0.15 -0.61
N ALA A 70 -14.84 0.61 -1.38
CA ALA A 70 -14.00 1.65 -0.82
C ALA A 70 -13.91 2.87 -1.73
N ILE A 71 -13.54 3.99 -1.13
CA ILE A 71 -13.26 5.23 -1.85
C ILE A 71 -11.92 5.82 -1.39
N LEU A 72 -11.13 6.32 -2.33
CA LEU A 72 -9.97 7.17 -2.08
C LEU A 72 -10.40 8.62 -2.31
N VAL A 73 -10.25 9.45 -1.30
CA VAL A 73 -10.52 10.89 -1.39
C VAL A 73 -9.19 11.64 -1.50
N THR A 74 -9.12 12.61 -2.41
CA THR A 74 -7.94 13.46 -2.60
C THR A 74 -8.17 14.88 -2.10
N ARG A 75 -7.07 15.59 -1.82
CA ARG A 75 -7.07 17.00 -1.39
C ARG A 75 -5.93 17.78 -2.01
N GLU A 76 -5.98 19.11 -1.92
CA GLU A 76 -4.83 19.95 -2.22
C GLU A 76 -3.72 19.81 -1.17
N LYS A 77 -2.47 19.75 -1.64
CA LYS A 77 -1.26 19.73 -0.79
C LYS A 77 -1.16 21.00 0.07
N ASP A 78 -1.47 22.16 -0.50
CA ASP A 78 -1.35 23.47 0.16
C ASP A 78 -2.57 23.83 1.03
N ASN A 79 -3.69 23.09 0.91
CA ASN A 79 -4.91 23.33 1.69
C ASN A 79 -5.62 22.01 2.01
N ASN A 80 -5.34 21.48 3.20
CA ASN A 80 -5.82 20.17 3.62
C ASN A 80 -7.34 20.06 3.84
N GLN A 81 -8.08 21.18 3.76
CA GLN A 81 -9.56 21.21 3.83
C GLN A 81 -10.21 21.31 2.45
N ASN A 82 -9.42 21.40 1.37
CA ASN A 82 -9.93 21.51 0.02
C ASN A 82 -9.90 20.13 -0.69
N TYR A 83 -10.92 19.30 -0.42
CA TYR A 83 -11.10 18.02 -1.09
C TYR A 83 -11.43 18.20 -2.57
N GLN A 84 -10.82 17.38 -3.43
CA GLN A 84 -10.94 17.52 -4.89
C GLN A 84 -11.79 16.42 -5.52
N ASP A 85 -11.30 15.18 -5.47
CA ASP A 85 -11.88 14.07 -6.20
C ASP A 85 -12.11 12.86 -5.28
N VAL A 86 -12.94 11.95 -5.78
CA VAL A 86 -13.24 10.66 -5.16
C VAL A 86 -13.05 9.57 -6.21
N TYR A 87 -12.29 8.54 -5.86
CA TYR A 87 -12.07 7.36 -6.69
C TYR A 87 -12.68 6.15 -5.99
N GLU A 88 -13.70 5.55 -6.59
CA GLU A 88 -14.34 4.35 -6.05
C GLU A 88 -13.64 3.08 -6.55
N PHE A 89 -13.52 2.09 -5.66
CA PHE A 89 -12.98 0.78 -5.98
C PHE A 89 -13.57 -0.29 -5.05
N THR A 90 -13.30 -1.55 -5.36
CA THR A 90 -13.80 -2.70 -4.60
C THR A 90 -12.69 -3.74 -4.45
N PHE A 91 -12.72 -4.50 -3.37
CA PHE A 91 -11.82 -5.63 -3.17
C PHE A 91 -12.49 -6.70 -2.32
N THR A 92 -11.95 -7.91 -2.37
CA THR A 92 -12.27 -8.97 -1.42
C THR A 92 -11.00 -9.28 -0.64
N THR A 93 -11.13 -9.58 0.65
CA THR A 93 -10.02 -10.08 1.47
C THR A 93 -9.71 -11.56 1.21
N SER A 94 -10.35 -12.18 0.23
CA SER A 94 -9.98 -13.51 -0.27
C SER A 94 -8.85 -13.38 -1.29
N GLY A 95 -7.71 -14.01 -1.01
CA GLY A 95 -6.58 -14.01 -1.93
C GLY A 95 -5.49 -13.02 -1.53
N ASN A 96 -4.39 -13.56 -1.01
CA ASN A 96 -3.16 -12.84 -0.79
C ASN A 96 -2.64 -12.25 -2.12
N CYS A 97 -1.91 -11.13 -2.07
CA CYS A 97 -1.16 -10.58 -3.21
C CYS A 97 -0.07 -11.50 -3.80
N GLY A 98 -0.03 -12.78 -3.42
CA GLY A 98 0.80 -13.80 -4.03
C GLY A 98 0.28 -14.21 -5.41
N THR A 99 0.76 -13.50 -6.44
CA THR A 99 1.25 -14.02 -7.74
C THR A 99 1.45 -12.93 -8.81
N GLU A 100 1.12 -11.66 -8.54
CA GLU A 100 1.54 -10.51 -9.38
C GLU A 100 1.94 -9.30 -8.51
N TYR A 101 3.16 -9.37 -7.94
CA TYR A 101 3.90 -8.26 -7.30
C TYR A 101 3.25 -7.61 -6.06
N GLY A 102 3.36 -8.30 -4.93
CA GLY A 102 3.12 -7.71 -3.62
C GLY A 102 4.17 -6.64 -3.30
N ILE A 103 3.74 -5.49 -2.79
CA ILE A 103 4.66 -4.58 -2.09
C ILE A 103 5.38 -5.39 -1.00
N MET A 104 6.69 -5.18 -0.85
CA MET A 104 7.62 -5.94 0.02
C MET A 104 8.24 -7.22 -0.54
N ASP A 105 7.74 -7.83 -1.63
CA ASP A 105 8.45 -8.93 -2.34
C ASP A 105 9.50 -8.32 -3.29
N VAL A 106 10.56 -7.78 -2.72
CA VAL A 106 11.57 -7.04 -3.50
C VAL A 106 12.47 -7.99 -4.29
N ASN A 107 12.56 -9.26 -3.90
CA ASN A 107 13.44 -10.24 -4.53
C ASN A 107 12.74 -11.11 -5.60
N HIS A 108 11.42 -10.96 -5.76
CA HIS A 108 10.54 -11.66 -6.70
C HIS A 108 10.52 -13.18 -6.51
N ASP A 109 10.67 -13.67 -5.28
CA ASP A 109 10.57 -15.09 -4.96
C ASP A 109 9.13 -15.56 -4.66
N ASN A 110 8.15 -14.64 -4.75
CA ASN A 110 6.73 -14.82 -4.45
C ASN A 110 6.43 -15.04 -2.96
N THR A 111 7.39 -14.78 -2.08
CA THR A 111 7.24 -14.84 -0.63
C THR A 111 7.69 -13.49 -0.06
N VAL A 112 6.92 -12.92 0.86
CA VAL A 112 7.41 -11.79 1.67
C VAL A 112 8.03 -12.36 2.94
N ASP A 113 9.35 -12.33 3.04
CA ASP A 113 10.09 -12.87 4.18
C ASP A 113 11.40 -12.10 4.51
N VAL A 114 12.26 -12.69 5.34
CA VAL A 114 13.53 -12.07 5.74
C VAL A 114 14.52 -11.90 4.58
N ASN A 115 14.33 -12.62 3.47
CA ASN A 115 15.14 -12.47 2.27
C ASN A 115 14.84 -11.13 1.57
N ASP A 116 13.62 -10.59 1.68
CA ASP A 116 13.30 -9.24 1.21
C ASP A 116 13.97 -8.16 2.05
N VAL A 117 13.93 -8.32 3.37
CA VAL A 117 14.68 -7.48 4.33
C VAL A 117 16.16 -7.47 3.94
N THR A 118 16.71 -8.65 3.67
CA THR A 118 18.11 -8.82 3.28
C THR A 118 18.40 -8.15 1.94
N ALA A 119 17.51 -8.26 0.95
CA ALA A 119 17.69 -7.65 -0.37
C ALA A 119 17.70 -6.11 -0.30
N ILE A 120 16.84 -5.48 0.52
CA ILE A 120 16.91 -4.04 0.78
C ILE A 120 18.26 -3.67 1.42
N GLN A 121 18.70 -4.41 2.45
CA GLN A 121 19.99 -4.16 3.11
C GLN A 121 21.19 -4.31 2.15
N MET A 122 21.13 -5.30 1.25
CA MET A 122 22.15 -5.53 0.22
C MET A 122 22.18 -4.38 -0.79
N PHE A 123 21.02 -3.88 -1.22
CA PHE A 123 20.93 -2.68 -2.06
C PHE A 123 21.59 -1.47 -1.40
N LEU A 124 21.25 -1.17 -0.15
CA LEU A 124 21.83 -0.06 0.62
C LEU A 124 23.35 -0.22 0.82
N GLY A 125 23.81 -1.46 0.96
CA GLY A 125 25.21 -1.81 1.11
C GLY A 125 26.00 -1.86 -0.20
N ASN A 126 25.38 -1.59 -1.36
CA ASN A 126 25.96 -1.80 -2.69
C ASN A 126 26.55 -3.22 -2.86
N MET A 127 25.89 -4.23 -2.29
CA MET A 127 26.30 -5.63 -2.37
C MET A 127 25.72 -6.29 -3.63
N SER A 128 26.44 -7.29 -4.15
CA SER A 128 25.94 -8.09 -5.28
C SER A 128 24.75 -8.92 -4.84
N GLN A 129 23.60 -8.75 -5.48
CA GLN A 129 22.39 -9.51 -5.22
C GLN A 129 21.76 -10.06 -6.51
N GLY A 130 20.76 -10.92 -6.33
CA GLY A 130 19.94 -11.44 -7.43
C GLY A 130 18.99 -10.37 -7.98
N ILE A 131 17.75 -10.78 -8.23
CA ILE A 131 16.69 -9.85 -8.62
C ILE A 131 16.41 -8.91 -7.44
N PHE A 132 16.27 -7.62 -7.73
CA PHE A 132 15.87 -6.61 -6.76
C PHE A 132 15.01 -5.54 -7.43
N ASP A 133 13.80 -5.36 -6.94
CA ASP A 133 12.85 -4.37 -7.44
C ASP A 133 12.72 -3.20 -6.48
N GLN A 134 13.38 -2.11 -6.85
CA GLN A 134 13.36 -0.85 -6.11
C GLN A 134 11.94 -0.28 -5.96
N ALA A 135 11.01 -0.58 -6.88
CA ALA A 135 9.64 -0.08 -6.81
C ALA A 135 8.83 -0.74 -5.69
N LEU A 136 9.29 -1.87 -5.15
CA LEU A 136 8.66 -2.60 -4.04
C LEU A 136 9.40 -2.38 -2.71
N ALA A 137 10.53 -1.67 -2.74
CA ALA A 137 11.46 -1.52 -1.63
C ALA A 137 11.26 -0.23 -0.81
N ASP A 138 10.47 0.72 -1.30
CA ASP A 138 10.00 1.89 -0.53
C ASP A 138 8.72 1.48 0.20
N VAL A 139 8.89 0.87 1.36
CA VAL A 139 7.84 0.20 2.13
C VAL A 139 7.13 1.20 3.03
N ASP A 140 7.85 2.19 3.57
CA ASP A 140 7.23 3.26 4.37
C ASP A 140 6.60 4.37 3.49
N GLY A 141 6.96 4.41 2.20
CA GLY A 141 6.38 5.30 1.20
C GLY A 141 6.88 6.74 1.33
N ASP A 142 8.06 6.95 1.92
CA ASP A 142 8.67 8.28 2.09
C ASP A 142 9.42 8.77 0.83
N GLY A 143 9.44 7.95 -0.23
CA GLY A 143 10.10 8.24 -1.50
C GLY A 143 11.60 7.92 -1.50
N SER A 144 12.13 7.34 -0.41
CA SER A 144 13.53 6.99 -0.27
C SER A 144 13.69 5.56 0.25
N ILE A 145 14.41 4.71 -0.48
CA ILE A 145 14.77 3.38 0.00
C ILE A 145 15.87 3.51 1.06
N THR A 146 15.55 3.17 2.30
CA THR A 146 16.43 3.26 3.48
C THR A 146 16.34 2.00 4.34
N ILE A 147 17.09 1.97 5.45
CA ILE A 147 17.03 0.85 6.41
C ILE A 147 15.67 0.77 7.13
N LYS A 148 14.89 1.85 7.10
CA LYS A 148 13.52 1.84 7.64
C LYS A 148 12.65 0.88 6.86
N ASP A 149 12.71 0.90 5.53
CA ASP A 149 11.91 -0.02 4.71
C ASP A 149 12.18 -1.49 5.04
N ALA A 150 13.44 -1.85 5.24
CA ALA A 150 13.83 -3.18 5.71
C ALA A 150 13.29 -3.48 7.13
N THR A 151 13.29 -2.49 8.01
CA THR A 151 12.76 -2.61 9.38
C THR A 151 11.25 -2.81 9.36
N GLU A 152 10.54 -2.17 8.45
CA GLU A 152 9.09 -2.21 8.33
C GLU A 152 8.64 -3.60 7.88
N ILE A 153 9.30 -4.19 6.87
CA ILE A 153 9.08 -5.61 6.51
C ILE A 153 9.35 -6.50 7.73
N GLN A 154 10.46 -6.30 8.43
CA GLN A 154 10.82 -7.11 9.60
C GLN A 154 9.80 -6.99 10.75
N CYS A 155 9.23 -5.80 10.97
CA CYS A 155 8.19 -5.55 11.96
C CYS A 155 6.87 -6.23 11.58
N ILE A 156 6.51 -6.25 10.31
CA ILE A 156 5.33 -6.96 9.80
C ILE A 156 5.50 -8.47 10.04
N LEU A 157 6.64 -9.04 9.67
CA LEU A 157 6.95 -10.45 9.89
C LEU A 157 7.00 -10.84 11.38
N GLY A 158 7.50 -9.93 12.23
CA GLY A 158 7.60 -10.15 13.68
C GLY A 158 6.29 -10.04 14.44
N SER A 159 5.27 -9.41 13.85
CA SER A 159 3.94 -9.25 14.46
C SER A 159 3.04 -10.48 14.25
N SER A 160 3.49 -11.47 13.48
CA SER A 160 2.78 -12.70 13.14
C SER A 160 3.06 -13.88 14.10
N TYR A 161 3.44 -13.59 15.36
CA TYR A 161 3.70 -14.58 16.44
C TYR A 161 2.87 -14.32 17.70
#